data_AF-A0A1L8QTT8-F1
#
_entry.id   AF-A0A1L8QTT8-F1
#
_cell.length_a   1.000
_cell.length_b   1.000
_cell.length_c   1.000
_cell.angle_alpha   90.00
_cell.angle_beta   90.00
_cell.angle_gamma   90.00
#
_symmetry.space_group_name_H-M   'P 1'
#
loop_
_entity.id
_entity.type
_entity.pdbx_description
1 polymer ?
#
loop_
_entity_poly.entity_id
_entity_poly.type
_entity_poly.pdbx_seq_one_letter_code
_entity_poly.pdbx_strand_id
1 'polypeptide(L)'
;MQGSGYLYHILPQLRKMYGDGTEELKTAMKAHSQFFNTSNFLNTIVTGIDLAIEEKEGIDGIDTVSGIKAGLMGPFAAIGDSIFGALIPTIFGALAANMAIQGNPVGIFIWIAAQLAVIVFRWKQLEFAYKEGVSLVTTMQHRLTALTDAATLMGVFMVGALVATMINVKIAWAPSLGDVTLNIQNNLDMILPRLFPAAIVGCVYWLLGRKNMTATRAIFIVLFVCIALSALGVISK
;
A
#
# COMPACT_ATOMS: atom_id res chain seq x y z
N MET A 1 -4.43 1.27 14.53
CA MET A 1 -3.52 0.15 14.15
C MET A 1 -2.11 0.71 14.09
N GLN A 2 -1.07 -0.12 14.24
CA GLN A 2 0.39 0.15 14.35
C GLN A 2 0.91 1.27 15.29
N GLY A 3 0.11 2.25 15.74
CA GLY A 3 0.58 3.39 16.56
C GLY A 3 1.38 3.02 17.82
N SER A 4 0.94 1.99 18.57
CA SER A 4 1.70 1.50 19.73
C SER A 4 3.03 0.85 19.36
N GLY A 5 3.08 0.09 18.26
CA GLY A 5 4.30 -0.51 17.75
C GLY A 5 5.27 0.53 17.18
N TYR A 6 4.72 1.53 16.49
CA TYR A 6 5.48 2.68 16.01
C TYR A 6 6.11 3.44 17.19
N LEU A 7 5.30 3.79 18.20
CA LEU A 7 5.81 4.46 19.40
C LEU A 7 6.90 3.63 20.09
N TYR A 8 6.70 2.32 20.27
CA TYR A 8 7.70 1.44 20.85
C TYR A 8 9.03 1.47 20.09
N HIS A 9 8.97 1.55 18.76
CA HIS A 9 10.16 1.60 17.90
C HIS A 9 10.97 2.88 18.07
N ILE A 10 10.31 4.04 18.21
CA ILE A 10 10.98 5.34 18.31
C ILE A 10 11.26 5.81 19.75
N LEU A 11 10.60 5.21 20.74
CA LEU A 11 10.70 5.60 22.15
C LEU A 11 12.14 5.72 22.67
N PRO A 12 13.10 4.83 22.35
CA PRO A 12 14.47 5.00 22.81
C PRO A 12 15.12 6.30 22.34
N GLN A 13 14.75 6.79 21.14
CA GLN A 13 15.26 8.05 20.61
C GLN A 13 14.53 9.24 21.23
N LEU A 14 13.21 9.17 21.40
CA LEU A 14 12.44 10.20 22.12
C LEU A 14 12.97 10.43 23.53
N ARG A 15 13.28 9.37 24.26
CA ARG A 15 13.87 9.46 25.60
C ARG A 15 15.23 10.14 25.62
N LYS A 16 16.03 9.98 24.56
CA LYS A 16 17.32 10.68 24.42
C LYS A 16 17.14 12.16 24.09
N MET A 17 16.11 12.51 23.32
CA MET A 17 15.84 13.90 22.92
C MET A 17 15.20 14.72 24.04
N TYR A 18 14.14 14.19 24.67
CA TYR A 18 13.33 14.92 25.66
C TYR A 18 13.67 14.57 27.12
N GLY A 19 14.43 13.51 27.38
CA GLY A 19 14.71 13.01 28.73
C GLY A 19 13.55 12.22 29.34
N ASP A 20 13.87 11.33 30.28
CA ASP A 20 12.86 10.52 30.99
C ASP A 20 12.05 11.38 31.98
N GLY A 21 10.73 11.18 32.00
CA GLY A 21 9.82 11.81 32.97
C GLY A 21 9.40 13.25 32.67
N THR A 22 9.82 13.82 31.54
CA THR A 22 9.44 15.18 31.14
C THR A 22 8.01 15.25 30.60
N GLU A 23 7.35 16.40 30.76
CA GLU A 23 6.03 16.66 30.16
C GLU A 23 6.12 16.69 28.62
N GLU A 24 7.30 17.05 28.11
CA GLU A 24 7.62 17.07 26.69
C GLU A 24 7.57 15.65 26.08
N LEU A 25 8.22 14.70 26.75
CA LEU A 25 8.16 13.28 26.38
C LEU A 25 6.73 12.76 26.41
N LYS A 26 5.93 13.08 27.44
CA LYS A 26 4.52 12.66 27.53
C LYS A 26 3.70 13.19 26.36
N THR A 27 3.97 14.42 25.93
CA THR A 27 3.27 15.06 24.80
C THR A 27 3.64 14.39 23.48
N ALA A 28 4.94 14.19 23.22
CA ALA A 28 5.42 13.46 22.04
C ALA A 28 4.88 12.02 21.99
N MET A 29 4.88 11.29 23.11
CA MET A 29 4.33 9.94 23.20
C MET A 29 2.83 9.89 22.87
N LYS A 30 2.05 10.88 23.31
CA LYS A 30 0.61 10.97 22.96
C LYS A 30 0.42 11.23 21.47
N ALA A 31 1.19 12.14 20.89
CA ALA A 31 1.14 12.44 19.45
C ALA A 31 1.47 11.20 18.61
N HIS A 32 2.51 10.45 19.00
CA HIS A 32 2.91 9.24 18.28
C HIS A 32 2.05 8.01 18.55
N SER A 33 1.22 8.04 19.59
CA SER A 33 0.21 7.01 19.86
C SER A 33 -1.05 7.17 18.98
N GLN A 34 -1.13 8.22 18.16
CA GLN A 34 -2.23 8.41 17.22
C GLN A 34 -2.31 7.29 16.17
N PHE A 35 -3.43 7.24 15.46
CA PHE A 35 -3.64 6.26 14.40
C PHE A 35 -2.60 6.46 13.30
N PHE A 36 -1.78 5.43 13.07
CA PHE A 36 -0.80 5.39 12.00
C PHE A 36 -0.88 4.01 11.37
N ASN A 37 -1.25 3.92 10.10
CA ASN A 37 -1.35 2.63 9.42
C ASN A 37 -0.76 2.75 8.02
N THR A 38 0.42 2.17 7.84
CA THR A 38 1.09 2.15 6.54
C THR A 38 1.72 0.80 6.28
N SER A 39 2.31 0.65 5.10
CA SER A 39 3.00 -0.58 4.74
C SER A 39 4.26 -0.73 5.61
N ASN A 40 4.45 -1.91 6.19
CA ASN A 40 5.62 -2.21 7.03
C ASN A 40 6.95 -1.94 6.29
N PHE A 41 6.95 -2.06 4.97
CA PHE A 41 8.12 -1.87 4.13
C PHE A 41 8.53 -0.41 3.96
N LEU A 42 7.58 0.54 4.03
CA LEU A 42 7.85 1.98 3.83
C LEU A 42 7.71 2.81 5.12
N ASN A 43 7.31 2.19 6.24
CA ASN A 43 7.19 2.89 7.52
C ASN A 43 8.52 3.53 8.00
N THR A 44 9.65 2.97 7.56
CA THR A 44 11.00 3.42 7.92
C THR A 44 11.33 4.77 7.30
N ILE A 45 10.74 5.13 6.16
CA ILE A 45 10.88 6.47 5.60
C ILE A 45 10.22 7.48 6.52
N VAL A 46 8.95 7.23 6.87
CA VAL A 46 8.17 8.12 7.73
C VAL A 46 8.88 8.28 9.07
N THR A 47 9.30 7.17 9.67
CA THR A 47 10.09 7.15 10.92
C THR A 47 11.36 8.00 10.82
N GLY A 48 12.14 7.89 9.74
CA GLY A 48 13.37 8.66 9.57
C GLY A 48 13.12 10.16 9.48
N ILE A 49 12.09 10.57 8.71
CA ILE A 49 11.69 11.97 8.57
C ILE A 49 11.18 12.52 9.91
N ASP A 50 10.34 11.75 10.61
CA ASP A 50 9.77 12.15 11.89
C ASP A 50 10.87 12.42 12.94
N LEU A 51 11.81 11.49 13.08
CA LEU A 51 12.94 11.64 14.00
C LEU A 51 13.82 12.84 13.64
N ALA A 52 14.02 13.11 12.34
CA ALA A 52 14.80 14.25 11.88
C ALA A 52 14.14 15.60 12.22
N ILE A 53 12.81 15.69 12.11
CA ILE A 53 12.05 16.88 12.49
C ILE A 53 12.09 17.09 13.99
N GLU A 54 11.78 16.07 14.78
CA GLU A 54 11.77 16.21 16.25
C GLU A 54 13.15 16.48 16.83
N GLU A 55 14.22 15.95 16.23
CA GLU A 55 15.57 16.26 16.69
C GLU A 55 15.98 17.71 16.40
N LYS A 56 15.36 18.38 15.42
CA LYS A 56 15.66 19.76 15.04
C LYS A 56 14.74 20.80 15.69
N GLU A 57 13.45 20.54 15.67
CA GLU A 57 12.41 21.46 16.13
C GLU A 57 11.88 21.10 17.53
N GLY A 58 12.23 19.91 18.05
CA GLY A 58 11.74 19.45 19.34
C GLY A 58 10.21 19.38 19.35
N ILE A 59 9.62 19.92 20.42
CA ILE A 59 8.18 19.88 20.63
C ILE A 59 7.40 20.69 19.60
N ASP A 60 8.01 21.75 19.04
CA ASP A 60 7.37 22.62 18.05
C ASP A 60 7.16 21.88 16.71
N GLY A 61 7.94 20.82 16.47
CA GLY A 61 7.85 20.00 15.27
C GLY A 61 6.74 18.92 15.30
N ILE A 62 6.08 18.69 16.45
CA ILE A 62 5.12 17.59 16.61
C ILE A 62 3.92 17.71 15.66
N ASP A 63 3.45 18.93 15.40
CA ASP A 63 2.35 19.17 14.48
C ASP A 63 2.76 18.89 13.03
N THR A 64 3.99 19.27 12.66
CA THR A 64 4.58 18.96 11.34
C THR A 64 4.70 17.45 11.15
N VAL A 65 5.20 16.73 12.15
CA VAL A 65 5.32 15.28 12.15
C VAL A 65 3.96 14.60 12.01
N SER A 66 2.97 15.07 12.77
CA SER A 66 1.61 14.53 12.71
C SER A 66 0.97 14.75 11.33
N GLY A 67 1.21 15.92 10.73
CA GLY A 67 0.77 16.24 9.36
C GLY A 67 1.42 15.33 8.31
N ILE A 68 2.75 15.14 8.38
CA ILE A 68 3.48 14.26 7.45
C ILE A 68 3.03 12.81 7.59
N LYS A 69 2.86 12.31 8.82
CA LYS A 69 2.32 10.97 9.06
C LYS A 69 0.95 10.78 8.44
N ALA A 70 0.04 11.73 8.68
CA ALA A 70 -1.31 11.68 8.14
C ALA A 70 -1.31 11.75 6.60
N GLY A 71 -0.45 12.57 6.01
CA GLY A 71 -0.33 12.71 4.56
C GLY A 71 0.30 11.50 3.87
N LEU A 72 1.31 10.88 4.48
CA LEU A 72 2.07 9.78 3.87
C LEU A 72 1.52 8.40 4.20
N MET A 73 0.76 8.21 5.28
CA MET A 73 0.31 6.88 5.71
C MET A 73 -0.46 6.14 4.62
N GLY A 74 -1.37 6.82 3.91
CA GLY A 74 -2.22 6.22 2.87
C GLY A 74 -1.44 5.88 1.59
N PRO A 75 -0.75 6.85 0.97
CA PRO A 75 0.00 6.59 -0.26
C PRO A 75 1.11 5.55 -0.08
N PHE A 76 1.87 5.60 1.02
CA PHE A 76 2.91 4.61 1.29
C PHE A 76 2.34 3.23 1.65
N ALA A 77 1.13 3.17 2.21
CA ALA A 77 0.42 1.89 2.35
C ALA A 77 0.21 1.26 0.97
N ALA A 78 -0.42 1.99 0.06
CA ALA A 78 -0.73 1.49 -1.28
C ALA A 78 0.53 1.08 -2.06
N ILE A 79 1.55 1.94 -2.10
CA ILE A 79 2.80 1.66 -2.83
C ILE A 79 3.53 0.47 -2.21
N GLY A 80 3.71 0.47 -0.89
CA GLY A 80 4.44 -0.58 -0.19
C GLY A 80 3.77 -1.93 -0.31
N ASP A 81 2.44 -1.98 -0.15
CA ASP A 81 1.69 -3.24 -0.25
C ASP A 81 1.65 -3.76 -1.69
N SER A 82 1.57 -2.88 -2.69
CA SER A 82 1.60 -3.29 -4.10
C SER A 82 2.94 -3.94 -4.48
N ILE A 83 4.05 -3.32 -4.09
CA ILE A 83 5.39 -3.75 -4.51
C ILE A 83 5.86 -4.92 -3.64
N PHE A 84 5.89 -4.71 -2.32
CA PHE A 84 6.51 -5.64 -1.39
C PHE A 84 5.52 -6.65 -0.82
N GLY A 85 4.24 -6.28 -0.69
CA GLY A 85 3.18 -7.18 -0.24
C GLY A 85 2.66 -8.11 -1.34
N ALA A 86 2.58 -7.65 -2.59
CA ALA A 86 2.01 -8.41 -3.70
C ALA A 86 3.04 -8.80 -4.77
N LEU A 87 3.68 -7.82 -5.42
CA LEU A 87 4.51 -8.06 -6.61
C LEU A 87 5.70 -8.99 -6.32
N ILE A 88 6.53 -8.65 -5.33
CA ILE A 88 7.73 -9.42 -4.99
C ILE A 88 7.36 -10.86 -4.57
N PRO A 89 6.44 -11.10 -3.61
CA PRO A 89 6.02 -12.46 -3.26
C PRO A 89 5.40 -13.23 -4.43
N THR A 90 4.65 -12.56 -5.32
CA THR A 90 4.05 -13.21 -6.48
C THR A 90 5.12 -13.70 -7.46
N ILE A 91 6.10 -12.86 -7.81
CA ILE A 91 7.17 -13.23 -8.75
C ILE A 91 8.06 -14.33 -8.18
N PHE A 92 8.63 -14.10 -6.99
CA PHE A 92 9.59 -15.03 -6.41
C PHE A 92 8.91 -16.30 -5.86
N GLY A 93 7.67 -16.19 -5.38
CA GLY A 93 6.86 -17.33 -4.96
C GLY A 93 6.47 -18.20 -6.15
N ALA A 94 6.03 -17.60 -7.28
CA ALA A 94 5.74 -18.36 -8.50
C ALA A 94 7.00 -19.03 -9.06
N LEU A 95 8.15 -18.34 -9.05
CA LEU A 95 9.43 -18.93 -9.45
C LEU A 95 9.80 -20.12 -8.56
N ALA A 96 9.75 -19.94 -7.24
CA ALA A 96 10.07 -20.99 -6.27
C ALA A 96 9.14 -22.20 -6.41
N ALA A 97 7.83 -21.96 -6.59
CA ALA A 97 6.84 -23.02 -6.79
C ALA A 97 7.10 -23.80 -8.09
N ASN A 98 7.37 -23.12 -9.20
CA ASN A 98 7.67 -23.79 -10.48
C ASN A 98 8.93 -24.66 -10.39
N MET A 99 9.98 -24.17 -9.72
CA MET A 99 11.20 -24.95 -9.52
C MET A 99 10.99 -26.14 -8.57
N ALA A 100 10.15 -25.97 -7.54
CA ALA A 100 9.79 -27.06 -6.63
C ALA A 100 9.03 -28.20 -7.34
N ILE A 101 8.12 -27.87 -8.27
CA ILE A 101 7.42 -28.88 -9.11
C ILE A 101 8.43 -29.68 -9.94
N GLN A 102 9.52 -29.05 -10.38
CA GLN A 102 10.61 -29.70 -11.11
C GLN A 102 11.61 -30.44 -10.20
N GLY A 103 11.37 -30.49 -8.88
CA GLY A 103 12.26 -31.12 -7.91
C GLY A 103 13.53 -30.33 -7.58
N ASN A 104 13.61 -29.05 -7.97
CA ASN A 104 14.79 -28.22 -7.77
C ASN A 104 14.62 -27.28 -6.55
N PRO A 105 15.40 -27.45 -5.46
CA PRO A 105 15.30 -26.61 -4.28
C PRO A 105 15.89 -25.21 -4.46
N VAL A 106 16.60 -24.90 -5.55
CA VAL A 106 17.21 -23.57 -5.77
C VAL A 106 16.19 -22.44 -5.69
N GLY A 107 14.94 -22.70 -6.09
CA GLY A 107 13.85 -21.72 -6.05
C GLY A 107 13.60 -21.12 -4.66
N ILE A 108 13.68 -21.92 -3.59
CA ILE A 108 13.45 -21.40 -2.23
C ILE A 108 14.60 -20.50 -1.76
N PHE A 109 15.84 -20.81 -2.15
CA PHE A 109 16.99 -19.98 -1.80
C PHE A 109 16.95 -18.62 -2.51
N ILE A 110 16.48 -18.59 -3.76
CA ILE A 110 16.26 -17.33 -4.49
C ILE A 110 15.19 -16.49 -3.78
N TRP A 111 14.10 -17.11 -3.33
CA TRP A 111 13.06 -16.38 -2.59
C TRP A 111 13.58 -15.84 -1.25
N ILE A 112 14.34 -16.63 -0.50
CA ILE A 112 14.98 -16.16 0.75
C ILE A 112 15.92 -14.99 0.46
N ALA A 113 16.76 -15.09 -0.58
CA ALA A 113 17.67 -14.00 -0.97
C ALA A 113 16.91 -12.71 -1.32
N ALA A 114 15.79 -12.82 -2.03
CA ALA A 114 14.93 -11.67 -2.33
C ALA A 114 14.35 -11.04 -1.06
N GLN A 115 13.90 -11.84 -0.08
CA GLN A 115 13.40 -11.33 1.19
C GLN A 115 14.51 -10.66 2.03
N LEU A 116 15.71 -11.23 2.04
CA LEU A 116 16.87 -10.61 2.67
C LEU A 116 17.21 -9.27 2.04
N ALA A 117 17.14 -9.16 0.71
CA ALA A 117 17.34 -7.89 0.02
C ALA A 117 16.30 -6.84 0.43
N VAL A 118 15.04 -7.24 0.61
CA VAL A 118 13.97 -6.35 1.13
C VAL A 118 14.28 -5.91 2.56
N ILE A 119 14.79 -6.79 3.42
CA ILE A 119 15.18 -6.43 4.80
C ILE A 119 16.33 -5.42 4.79
N VAL A 120 17.37 -5.65 3.97
CA VAL A 120 18.51 -4.74 3.83
C VAL A 120 18.05 -3.37 3.30
N PHE A 121 17.17 -3.38 2.31
CA PHE A 121 16.55 -2.16 1.77
C PHE A 121 15.87 -1.37 2.89
N ARG A 122 15.01 -2.00 3.71
CA ARG A 122 14.32 -1.33 4.82
C ARG A 122 15.28 -0.72 5.84
N TRP A 123 16.39 -1.39 6.15
CA TRP A 123 17.39 -0.85 7.07
C TRP A 123 18.06 0.39 6.47
N LYS A 124 18.60 0.29 5.25
CA LYS A 124 19.30 1.40 4.59
C LYS A 124 18.40 2.60 4.31
N GLN A 125 17.14 2.33 4.03
CA GLN A 125 16.10 3.34 3.82
C GLN A 125 15.89 4.24 5.04
N LEU A 126 15.98 3.72 6.27
CA LEU A 126 15.82 4.55 7.49
C LEU A 126 16.93 5.60 7.59
N GLU A 127 18.19 5.19 7.39
CA GLU A 127 19.34 6.09 7.45
C GLU A 127 19.26 7.18 6.38
N PHE A 128 18.86 6.80 5.16
CA PHE A 128 18.65 7.73 4.07
C PHE A 128 17.51 8.70 4.37
N ALA A 129 16.37 8.21 4.83
CA ALA A 129 15.21 9.03 5.15
C ALA A 129 15.47 10.01 6.30
N TYR A 130 16.26 9.63 7.30
CA TYR A 130 16.69 10.55 8.35
C TYR A 130 17.59 11.66 7.80
N LYS A 131 18.61 11.31 7.00
CA LYS A 131 19.52 12.29 6.38
C LYS A 131 18.77 13.29 5.49
N GLU A 132 17.90 12.78 4.62
CA GLU A 132 17.06 13.61 3.76
C GLU A 132 16.02 14.40 4.58
N GLY A 133 15.46 13.80 5.64
CA GLY A 133 14.56 14.46 6.59
C GLY A 133 15.21 15.68 7.23
N VAL A 134 16.46 15.56 7.69
CA VAL A 134 17.21 16.68 8.26
C VAL A 134 17.37 17.79 7.22
N SER A 135 17.75 17.43 5.99
CA SER A 135 17.86 18.38 4.87
C SER A 135 16.53 19.09 4.56
N LEU A 136 15.42 18.33 4.57
CA LEU A 136 14.07 18.82 4.34
C LEU A 136 13.68 19.90 5.35
N VAL A 137 13.96 19.66 6.64
CA VAL A 137 13.68 20.60 7.72
C VAL A 137 14.56 21.84 7.64
N THR A 138 15.85 21.68 7.37
CA THR A 138 16.80 22.81 7.42
C THR A 138 16.78 23.69 6.18
N THR A 139 16.40 23.17 5.02
CA THR A 139 16.55 23.91 3.74
C THR A 139 15.34 23.90 2.82
N MET A 140 14.32 23.07 3.09
CA MET A 140 13.29 22.73 2.09
C MET A 140 11.90 22.51 2.69
N GLN A 141 11.49 23.30 3.69
CA GLN A 141 10.16 23.17 4.32
C GLN A 141 9.02 23.30 3.29
N HIS A 142 9.19 24.14 2.26
CA HIS A 142 8.25 24.27 1.13
C HIS A 142 8.14 23.01 0.24
N ARG A 143 9.10 22.08 0.30
CA ARG A 143 9.07 20.82 -0.44
C ARG A 143 8.35 19.69 0.29
N LEU A 144 8.02 19.85 1.56
CA LEU A 144 7.25 18.85 2.30
C LEU A 144 5.90 18.59 1.62
N THR A 145 5.21 19.65 1.19
CA THR A 145 3.97 19.56 0.42
C THR A 145 4.19 18.86 -0.93
N ALA A 146 5.26 19.20 -1.65
CA ALA A 146 5.58 18.56 -2.92
C ALA A 146 5.87 17.05 -2.76
N LEU A 147 6.49 16.66 -1.64
CA LEU A 147 6.76 15.26 -1.32
C LEU A 147 5.46 14.51 -1.01
N THR A 148 4.57 15.09 -0.21
CA THR A 148 3.25 14.48 0.07
C THR A 148 2.39 14.39 -1.20
N ASP A 149 2.43 15.40 -2.07
CA ASP A 149 1.68 15.42 -3.32
C ASP A 149 2.20 14.36 -4.31
N ALA A 150 3.53 14.27 -4.46
CA ALA A 150 4.16 13.26 -5.29
C ALA A 150 3.87 11.84 -4.78
N ALA A 151 3.93 11.63 -3.46
CA ALA A 151 3.57 10.36 -2.84
C ALA A 151 2.10 10.02 -3.12
N THR A 152 1.18 10.98 -2.95
CA THR A 152 -0.25 10.81 -3.22
C THR A 152 -0.53 10.44 -4.67
N LEU A 153 0.10 11.15 -5.62
CA LEU A 153 -0.02 10.86 -7.05
C LEU A 153 0.46 9.45 -7.38
N MET A 154 1.62 9.04 -6.84
CA MET A 154 2.12 7.67 -7.01
C MET A 154 1.20 6.63 -6.35
N GLY A 155 0.65 6.93 -5.17
CA GLY A 155 -0.30 6.05 -4.48
C GLY A 155 -1.56 5.81 -5.31
N VAL A 156 -2.18 6.86 -5.84
CA VAL A 156 -3.36 6.77 -6.70
C VAL A 156 -3.05 6.00 -7.99
N PHE A 157 -1.88 6.26 -8.61
CA PHE A 157 -1.41 5.52 -9.77
C PHE A 157 -1.28 4.02 -9.48
N MET A 158 -0.66 3.67 -8.35
CA MET A 158 -0.48 2.27 -7.95
C MET A 158 -1.80 1.56 -7.69
N VAL A 159 -2.76 2.21 -7.02
CA VAL A 159 -4.11 1.65 -6.83
C VAL A 159 -4.77 1.38 -8.18
N GLY A 160 -4.69 2.31 -9.14
CA GLY A 160 -5.21 2.12 -10.49
C GLY A 160 -4.56 0.94 -11.22
N ALA A 161 -3.23 0.81 -11.13
CA ALA A 161 -2.49 -0.29 -11.71
C ALA A 161 -2.88 -1.65 -11.10
N LEU A 162 -3.08 -1.72 -9.77
CA LEU A 162 -3.56 -2.92 -9.09
C LEU A 162 -4.95 -3.32 -9.56
N VAL A 163 -5.88 -2.36 -9.69
CA VAL A 163 -7.22 -2.62 -10.22
C VAL A 163 -7.17 -3.22 -11.62
N ALA A 164 -6.32 -2.67 -12.48
CA ALA A 164 -6.16 -3.17 -13.85
C ALA A 164 -5.51 -4.57 -13.90
N THR A 165 -4.58 -4.89 -13.00
CA THR A 165 -3.78 -6.11 -13.10
C THR A 165 -4.32 -7.29 -12.27
N MET A 166 -4.90 -7.03 -11.11
CA MET A 166 -5.31 -8.07 -10.15
C MET A 166 -6.74 -8.56 -10.38
N ILE A 167 -7.60 -7.77 -11.04
CA ILE A 167 -8.99 -8.14 -11.30
C ILE A 167 -9.08 -8.78 -12.69
N ASN A 168 -9.02 -10.12 -12.72
CA ASN A 168 -9.25 -10.90 -13.93
C ASN A 168 -10.70 -11.42 -13.92
N VAL A 169 -11.60 -10.67 -14.55
CA VAL A 169 -12.99 -11.10 -14.75
C VAL A 169 -13.27 -11.07 -16.24
N LYS A 170 -13.61 -12.23 -16.83
CA LYS A 170 -13.97 -12.35 -18.24
C LYS A 170 -15.47 -12.61 -18.37
N ILE A 171 -16.10 -11.94 -19.33
CA ILE A 171 -17.49 -12.18 -19.69
C ILE A 171 -17.50 -13.43 -20.57
N ALA A 172 -18.14 -14.50 -20.09
CA ALA A 172 -18.24 -15.78 -20.80
C ALA A 172 -19.36 -15.78 -21.84
N TRP A 173 -20.16 -14.71 -21.89
CA TRP A 173 -21.30 -14.60 -22.78
C TRP A 173 -20.84 -14.37 -24.23
N ALA A 174 -20.74 -15.47 -24.97
CA ALA A 174 -20.46 -15.49 -26.40
C ALA A 174 -21.75 -15.81 -27.17
N PRO A 175 -22.58 -14.81 -27.55
CA PRO A 175 -23.68 -15.05 -28.47
C PRO A 175 -23.09 -15.40 -29.84
N SER A 176 -23.25 -16.65 -30.27
CA SER A 176 -22.94 -17.08 -31.64
C SER A 176 -24.08 -16.66 -32.59
N LEU A 177 -23.78 -15.78 -33.55
CA LEU A 177 -24.63 -15.61 -34.74
C LEU A 177 -24.00 -16.45 -35.87
N GLY A 178 -24.51 -17.67 -36.07
CA GLY A 178 -23.94 -18.63 -37.04
C GLY A 178 -22.53 -19.09 -36.64
N ASP A 179 -21.58 -19.14 -37.59
CA ASP A 179 -20.17 -19.56 -37.39
C ASP A 179 -19.26 -18.45 -36.81
N VAL A 180 -19.78 -17.26 -36.56
CA VAL A 180 -19.00 -16.14 -36.01
C VAL A 180 -19.36 -15.92 -34.55
N THR A 181 -18.47 -16.34 -33.66
CA THR A 181 -18.55 -16.03 -32.23
C THR A 181 -18.32 -14.53 -32.04
N LEU A 182 -19.39 -13.75 -31.82
CA LEU A 182 -19.26 -12.35 -31.45
C LEU A 182 -18.80 -12.26 -30.00
N ASN A 183 -17.49 -12.15 -29.84
CA ASN A 183 -16.87 -11.99 -28.54
C ASN A 183 -17.00 -10.52 -28.11
N ILE A 184 -18.13 -10.18 -27.47
CA ILE A 184 -18.46 -8.82 -27.01
C ILE A 184 -17.32 -8.22 -26.18
N GLN A 185 -16.58 -9.05 -25.46
CA GLN A 185 -15.40 -8.64 -24.70
C GLN A 185 -14.26 -8.11 -25.60
N ASN A 186 -13.98 -8.72 -26.75
CA ASN A 186 -12.92 -8.26 -27.65
C ASN A 186 -13.22 -6.91 -28.29
N ASN A 187 -14.49 -6.61 -28.58
CA ASN A 187 -14.90 -5.32 -29.15
C ASN A 187 -14.81 -4.18 -28.11
N LEU A 188 -15.14 -4.46 -26.85
CA LEU A 188 -15.01 -3.50 -25.74
C LEU A 188 -13.54 -3.28 -25.35
N ASP A 189 -12.74 -4.36 -25.27
CA ASP A 189 -11.31 -4.28 -24.95
C ASP A 189 -10.50 -3.59 -26.07
N MET A 190 -11.00 -3.55 -27.32
CA MET A 190 -10.42 -2.75 -28.41
C MET A 190 -10.58 -1.23 -28.23
N ILE A 191 -11.64 -0.77 -27.56
CA ILE A 191 -11.92 0.65 -27.34
C ILE A 191 -11.27 1.12 -26.03
N LEU A 192 -11.44 0.35 -24.95
CA LEU A 192 -10.78 0.62 -23.66
C LEU A 192 -10.47 -0.70 -22.94
N PRO A 193 -9.22 -1.16 -22.96
CA PRO A 193 -8.84 -2.40 -22.29
C PRO A 193 -9.07 -2.28 -20.79
N ARG A 194 -9.68 -3.31 -20.19
CA ARG A 194 -9.94 -3.40 -18.73
C ARG A 194 -10.93 -2.37 -18.18
N LEU A 195 -11.88 -1.93 -19.00
CA LEU A 195 -13.03 -1.12 -18.55
C LEU A 195 -13.88 -1.85 -17.48
N PHE A 196 -14.03 -3.17 -17.61
CA PHE A 196 -14.88 -3.96 -16.73
C PHE A 196 -14.35 -4.07 -15.29
N PRO A 197 -13.05 -4.38 -15.05
CA PRO A 197 -12.41 -4.20 -13.74
C PRO A 197 -12.64 -2.82 -13.12
N ALA A 198 -12.48 -1.74 -13.91
CA ALA A 198 -12.68 -0.38 -13.42
C ALA A 198 -14.15 -0.12 -13.02
N ALA A 199 -15.11 -0.62 -13.80
CA ALA A 199 -16.53 -0.50 -13.49
C ALA A 199 -16.92 -1.24 -12.21
N ILE A 200 -16.39 -2.45 -12.00
CA ILE A 200 -16.60 -3.22 -10.75
C ILE A 200 -16.08 -2.43 -9.55
N VAL A 201 -14.85 -1.91 -9.64
CA VAL A 201 -14.26 -1.14 -8.54
C VAL A 201 -15.02 0.16 -8.29
N GLY A 202 -15.44 0.85 -9.34
CA GLY A 202 -16.30 2.03 -9.23
C GLY A 202 -17.63 1.72 -8.54
N CYS A 203 -18.25 0.58 -8.84
CA CYS A 203 -19.47 0.11 -8.19
C CYS A 203 -19.25 -0.18 -6.71
N VAL A 204 -18.18 -0.90 -6.36
CA VAL A 204 -17.82 -1.19 -4.95
C VAL A 204 -17.48 0.09 -4.18
N TYR A 205 -16.75 1.02 -4.80
CA TYR A 205 -16.44 2.32 -4.21
C TYR A 205 -17.71 3.11 -3.91
N TRP A 206 -18.64 3.18 -4.87
CA TRP A 206 -19.95 3.81 -4.68
C TRP A 206 -20.78 3.12 -3.59
N LEU A 207 -20.75 1.79 -3.53
CA LEU A 207 -21.44 0.99 -2.53
C LEU A 207 -20.92 1.31 -1.11
N LEU A 208 -19.61 1.42 -0.94
CA LEU A 208 -18.97 1.78 0.33
C LEU A 208 -19.27 3.20 0.80
N GLY A 209 -19.60 4.11 -0.12
CA GLY A 209 -20.04 5.47 0.21
C GLY A 209 -21.42 5.56 0.88
N ARG A 210 -22.17 4.45 0.99
CA ARG A 210 -23.49 4.45 1.64
C ARG A 210 -23.40 4.31 3.16
N LYS A 211 -24.24 5.09 3.86
CA LYS A 211 -24.25 5.31 5.33
C LYS A 211 -24.35 4.06 6.24
N ASN A 212 -24.60 2.86 5.69
CA ASN A 212 -24.72 1.58 6.42
C ASN A 212 -23.86 0.45 5.82
N MET A 213 -22.95 0.77 4.90
CA MET A 213 -22.10 -0.20 4.24
C MET A 213 -20.78 -0.33 5.00
N THR A 214 -20.40 -1.57 5.33
CA THR A 214 -19.07 -1.86 5.89
C THR A 214 -18.27 -2.66 4.87
N ALA A 215 -16.93 -2.60 4.95
CA ALA A 215 -16.05 -3.38 4.06
C ALA A 215 -16.43 -4.87 4.05
N THR A 216 -16.75 -5.44 5.22
CA THR A 216 -17.19 -6.83 5.36
C THR A 216 -18.48 -7.11 4.57
N ARG A 217 -19.49 -6.23 4.67
CA ARG A 217 -20.75 -6.39 3.91
C ARG A 217 -20.51 -6.29 2.40
N ALA A 218 -19.66 -5.37 1.97
CA ALA A 218 -19.31 -5.22 0.55
C ALA A 218 -18.64 -6.48 0.00
N ILE A 219 -17.72 -7.10 0.76
CA ILE A 219 -17.09 -8.37 0.38
C ILE A 219 -18.13 -9.47 0.19
N PHE A 220 -19.07 -9.63 1.13
CA PHE A 220 -20.12 -10.63 1.00
C PHE A 220 -21.02 -10.37 -0.22
N ILE A 221 -21.41 -9.12 -0.46
CA ILE A 221 -22.22 -8.75 -1.64
C ILE A 221 -21.49 -9.13 -2.94
N VAL A 222 -20.23 -8.74 -3.08
CA VAL A 222 -19.42 -9.08 -4.27
C VAL A 222 -19.31 -10.59 -4.43
N LEU A 223 -19.08 -11.33 -3.34
CA LEU A 223 -18.99 -12.79 -3.37
C LEU A 223 -20.29 -13.44 -3.85
N PHE A 224 -21.44 -13.05 -3.30
CA PHE A 224 -22.74 -13.58 -3.73
C PHE A 224 -23.07 -13.22 -5.19
N VAL A 225 -22.77 -11.98 -5.61
CA VAL A 225 -22.97 -11.53 -6.99
C VAL A 225 -22.07 -12.30 -7.96
N CYS A 226 -20.80 -12.51 -7.64
CA CYS A 226 -19.89 -13.31 -8.45
C CYS A 226 -20.35 -14.77 -8.58
N ILE A 227 -20.83 -15.39 -7.49
CA ILE A 227 -21.34 -16.77 -7.52
C ILE A 227 -22.61 -16.85 -8.38
N ALA A 228 -23.56 -15.93 -8.21
CA ALA A 228 -24.79 -15.91 -9.00
C ALA A 228 -24.53 -15.69 -10.49
N LEU A 229 -23.64 -14.75 -10.84
CA LEU A 229 -23.28 -14.46 -12.23
C LEU A 229 -22.46 -15.58 -12.88
N SER A 230 -21.64 -16.30 -12.10
CA SER A 230 -20.95 -17.50 -12.57
C SER A 230 -21.91 -18.67 -12.79
N ALA A 231 -22.88 -18.88 -11.89
CA ALA A 231 -23.91 -19.91 -12.03
C ALA A 231 -24.84 -19.67 -13.24
N LEU A 232 -25.08 -18.40 -13.60
CA LEU A 232 -25.82 -18.00 -14.80
C LEU A 232 -24.98 -18.03 -16.09
N GLY A 233 -23.69 -18.40 -16.02
CA GLY A 233 -22.81 -18.48 -17.18
C GLY A 233 -22.43 -17.13 -17.81
N VAL A 234 -22.69 -16.02 -17.12
CA VAL A 234 -22.38 -14.65 -17.60
C VAL A 234 -20.89 -14.34 -17.43
N ILE A 235 -20.25 -14.94 -16.42
CA ILE A 235 -18.85 -14.68 -16.05
C ILE A 235 -18.06 -15.99 -16.00
N SER A 236 -16.86 -16.00 -16.59
CA SER A 236 -15.86 -17.06 -16.49
C SER A 236 -14.54 -16.50 -15.96
N LYS A 237 -13.71 -17.41 -15.42
CA LYS A 237 -12.35 -17.16 -14.97
C LYS A 237 -11.46 -16.65 -16.10
#